data_AF-A0A2W1NJI8-F1
#
_entry.id   AF-A0A2W1NJI8-F1
#
_cell.length_a   1.000
_cell.length_b   1.000
_cell.length_c   1.000
_cell.angle_alpha   90.00
_cell.angle_beta   90.00
_cell.angle_gamma   90.00
#
_symmetry.space_group_name_H-M   'P 1'
#
loop_
_entity.id
_entity.type
_entity.pdbx_description
1 polymer ?
#
loop_
_entity_poly.entity_id
_entity_poly.type
_entity_poly.pdbx_seq_one_letter_code
_entity_poly.pdbx_strand_id
1 'polypeptide(L)'
;MTLVKRINFDQIGGVLYQDEVQNFVIDFDNYRNYSLSVNDSIYPTLSNGLVLIKDFQLGEHSIALVKTGEKTIKKKFKYNRTAPLITNDAVVFGLLFLVLVLIFRTAEMPIFKKFYGIVPALLLCYFIPAILNSLNIISSDISNLYFVASRYLLPASLILLCLSIDIQGIKRLGGKAVIMFFAATIGIIIGGPIALYLVSLAAPEVLTGGLWRGLATVAGSWIGGGANQAAMLEVYQASDKLFSKMIIVDVVVANIFMSVLLFGTGQNKRLNKFFKADDSAIEALKTKMEAFQKSVEKVLTFKSLTYMLGIVFGLVGLAHLLSGYIAPGIEEWLESIKSSSPNAAILFTSFGSGFFWLVVLSTIFGVILSFTKARNFEGIGASKVGSLFLYILVATIGTKMNIAEMIREWNDFVYLFAIGLIWILIHALFLFVVAKIIKAPFFYVAVGSQANVGGAASAPVVASAFSPALAPVGVLLAVLGYAVGTFGAILCTILMQSISV
;
A
#
# COMPACT_ATOMS: atom_id res chain seq x y z
N MET A 1 -18.69 11.91 35.49
CA MET A 1 -18.06 10.62 35.83
C MET A 1 -17.07 10.32 34.72
N THR A 2 -15.76 10.36 34.99
CA THR A 2 -14.75 10.04 33.98
C THR A 2 -14.87 8.56 33.63
N LEU A 3 -15.03 8.22 32.36
CA LEU A 3 -15.15 6.83 31.91
C LEU A 3 -13.79 6.15 32.06
N VAL A 4 -13.63 5.36 33.12
CA VAL A 4 -12.42 4.58 33.41
C VAL A 4 -12.67 3.14 33.01
N LYS A 5 -11.89 2.60 32.06
CA LYS A 5 -11.93 1.18 31.68
C LYS A 5 -10.70 0.48 32.22
N ARG A 6 -10.90 -0.65 32.91
CA ARG A 6 -9.83 -1.59 33.26
C ARG A 6 -9.55 -2.50 32.08
N ILE A 7 -8.30 -2.57 31.64
CA ILE A 7 -7.87 -3.42 30.52
C ILE A 7 -6.64 -4.20 30.98
N ASN A 8 -6.65 -5.52 30.80
CA ASN A 8 -5.47 -6.33 31.04
C ASN A 8 -4.43 -6.08 29.93
N PHE A 9 -3.14 -5.98 30.27
CA PHE A 9 -2.05 -5.69 29.34
C PHE A 9 -2.04 -6.61 28.12
N ASP A 10 -2.35 -7.90 28.29
CA ASP A 10 -2.38 -8.86 27.20
C ASP A 10 -3.50 -8.58 26.18
N GLN A 11 -4.57 -7.94 26.65
CA GLN A 11 -5.74 -7.52 25.87
C GLN A 11 -5.56 -6.15 25.20
N ILE A 12 -4.45 -5.45 25.45
CA ILE A 12 -4.16 -4.18 24.78
C ILE A 12 -3.91 -4.43 23.30
N GLY A 13 -4.80 -3.90 22.47
CA GLY A 13 -4.76 -4.03 21.02
C GLY A 13 -6.00 -3.40 20.37
N GLY A 14 -5.94 -3.21 19.05
CA GLY A 14 -7.06 -2.69 18.28
C GLY A 14 -7.29 -1.19 18.45
N VAL A 15 -8.55 -0.77 18.33
CA VAL A 15 -8.97 0.63 18.40
C VAL A 15 -9.78 0.86 19.67
N LEU A 16 -9.44 1.92 20.40
CA LEU A 16 -10.13 2.39 21.60
C LEU A 16 -10.74 3.76 21.31
N TYR A 17 -11.93 4.02 21.85
CA TYR A 17 -12.66 5.25 21.58
C TYR A 17 -12.77 6.15 22.80
N GLN A 18 -12.56 7.45 22.61
CA GLN A 18 -12.56 8.45 23.67
C GLN A 18 -13.94 8.66 24.31
N ASP A 19 -15.01 8.52 23.52
CA ASP A 19 -16.39 8.54 23.99
C ASP A 19 -16.78 7.31 24.83
N GLU A 20 -16.07 6.18 24.65
CA GLU A 20 -16.24 4.97 25.45
C GLU A 20 -15.30 4.92 26.66
N VAL A 21 -14.06 5.40 26.52
CA VAL A 21 -12.99 5.29 27.51
C VAL A 21 -12.12 6.54 27.49
N GLN A 22 -12.15 7.31 28.58
CA GLN A 22 -11.31 8.51 28.73
C GLN A 22 -10.01 8.21 29.47
N ASN A 23 -10.04 7.27 30.42
CA ASN A 23 -8.89 6.88 31.21
C ASN A 23 -8.75 5.35 31.25
N PHE A 24 -7.52 4.87 31.26
CA PHE A 24 -7.21 3.45 31.26
C PHE A 24 -6.58 3.06 32.58
N VAL A 25 -7.14 2.03 33.22
CA VAL A 25 -6.43 1.32 34.27
C VAL A 25 -5.88 0.05 33.66
N ILE A 26 -4.56 -0.02 33.51
CA ILE A 26 -3.89 -1.19 32.98
C ILE A 26 -3.60 -2.13 34.12
N ASP A 27 -4.07 -3.36 33.95
CA ASP A 27 -3.71 -4.47 34.79
C ASP A 27 -2.62 -5.29 34.14
N PHE A 28 -1.60 -5.64 34.91
CA PHE A 28 -0.47 -6.40 34.43
C PHE A 28 -0.51 -7.86 34.87
N ASP A 29 -1.46 -8.29 35.73
CA ASP A 29 -1.73 -9.63 36.30
C ASP A 29 -0.52 -10.60 36.45
N ASN A 30 0.11 -10.99 35.34
CA ASN A 30 1.24 -11.92 35.26
C ASN A 30 2.63 -11.24 35.17
N TYR A 31 2.70 -9.93 34.97
CA TYR A 31 3.94 -9.19 34.80
C TYR A 31 4.25 -8.40 36.07
N ARG A 32 5.31 -8.77 36.78
CA ARG A 32 5.79 -8.05 37.96
C ARG A 32 7.24 -7.60 37.77
N ASN A 33 7.56 -6.44 38.35
CA ASN A 33 8.89 -5.83 38.32
C ASN A 33 9.40 -5.48 36.90
N TYR A 34 8.51 -5.31 35.92
CA TYR A 34 8.83 -4.68 34.65
C TYR A 34 8.67 -3.16 34.77
N SER A 35 9.60 -2.42 34.16
CA SER A 35 9.47 -1.00 33.90
C SER A 35 8.46 -0.77 32.78
N LEU A 36 7.61 0.24 32.92
CA LEU A 36 6.64 0.60 31.91
C LEU A 36 7.28 1.56 30.89
N SER A 37 7.07 1.32 29.61
CA SER A 37 7.38 2.26 28.53
C SER A 37 6.09 2.63 27.80
N VAL A 38 5.82 3.91 27.62
CA VAL A 38 4.66 4.40 26.83
C VAL A 38 5.20 5.29 25.73
N ASN A 39 4.91 4.96 24.47
CA ASN A 39 5.44 5.65 23.28
C ASN A 39 6.97 5.85 23.36
N ASP A 40 7.68 4.78 23.74
CA ASP A 40 9.14 4.72 23.94
C ASP A 40 9.71 5.55 25.11
N SER A 41 8.87 6.22 25.89
CA SER A 41 9.28 6.89 27.13
C SER A 41 9.19 5.93 28.31
N ILE A 42 10.32 5.66 28.99
CA ILE A 42 10.38 4.77 30.15
C ILE A 42 9.93 5.52 31.40
N TYR A 43 8.99 4.94 32.12
CA TYR A 43 8.49 5.40 33.40
C TYR A 43 9.06 4.53 34.52
N PRO A 44 9.45 5.13 35.66
CA PRO A 44 9.97 4.38 36.81
C PRO A 44 8.91 3.52 37.50
N THR A 45 7.64 3.67 37.12
CA THR A 45 6.52 2.86 37.62
C THR A 45 6.71 1.40 37.20
N LEU A 46 6.74 0.51 38.20
CA LEU A 46 6.78 -0.93 37.99
C LEU A 46 5.37 -1.50 37.81
N SER A 47 5.27 -2.57 37.03
CA SER A 47 4.05 -3.37 36.77
C SER A 47 3.48 -4.11 38.01
N ASN A 48 3.84 -3.70 39.22
CA ASN A 48 3.48 -4.38 40.47
C ASN A 48 2.01 -4.21 40.90
N GLY A 49 1.22 -3.46 40.13
CA GLY A 49 -0.19 -3.22 40.39
C GLY A 49 -0.86 -2.47 39.24
N LEU A 50 -2.07 -1.98 39.50
CA LEU A 50 -2.87 -1.23 38.53
C LEU A 50 -2.21 0.12 38.20
N VAL A 51 -1.97 0.40 36.92
CA VAL A 51 -1.44 1.69 36.46
C VAL A 51 -2.52 2.47 35.73
N LEU A 52 -2.82 3.67 36.23
CA LEU A 52 -3.73 4.60 35.58
C LEU A 52 -2.97 5.44 34.56
N ILE A 53 -3.33 5.30 33.29
CA ILE A 53 -2.87 6.20 32.23
C ILE A 53 -4.04 7.10 31.84
N LYS A 54 -3.76 8.41 31.83
CA LYS A 54 -4.72 9.46 31.49
C LYS A 54 -4.28 10.19 30.23
N ASP A 55 -5.22 10.88 29.61
CA ASP A 55 -4.97 11.91 28.60
C ASP A 55 -4.17 11.41 27.39
N PHE A 56 -4.51 10.22 26.88
CA PHE A 56 -4.00 9.79 25.58
C PHE A 56 -4.44 10.79 24.51
N GLN A 57 -3.47 11.14 23.65
CA GLN A 57 -3.75 11.91 22.44
C GLN A 57 -4.45 11.01 21.42
N LEU A 58 -5.10 11.58 20.41
CA LEU A 58 -5.59 10.76 19.31
C LEU A 58 -4.40 10.20 18.51
N GLY A 59 -4.60 9.02 17.92
CA GLY A 59 -3.61 8.36 17.07
C GLY A 59 -3.12 7.02 17.62
N GLU A 60 -2.02 6.52 17.06
CA GLU A 60 -1.43 5.25 17.49
C GLU A 60 -0.52 5.43 18.72
N HIS A 61 -0.59 4.46 19.61
CA HIS A 61 0.18 4.38 20.82
C HIS A 61 0.78 3.00 21.02
N SER A 62 1.87 2.97 21.79
CA SER A 62 2.46 1.72 22.24
C SER A 62 2.73 1.73 23.73
N ILE A 63 2.56 0.55 24.32
CA ILE A 63 2.88 0.27 25.72
C ILE A 63 3.78 -0.95 25.74
N ALA A 64 4.93 -0.80 26.38
CA ALA A 64 5.94 -1.84 26.49
C ALA A 64 6.26 -2.13 27.96
N LEU A 65 6.51 -3.40 28.23
CA LEU A 65 7.10 -3.88 29.48
C LEU A 65 8.56 -4.20 29.24
N VAL A 66 9.43 -3.54 29.99
CA VAL A 66 10.88 -3.63 29.85
C VAL A 66 11.49 -4.15 31.15
N LYS A 67 12.32 -5.18 31.05
CA LYS A 67 13.07 -5.73 32.18
C LYS A 67 14.46 -6.14 31.72
N THR A 68 15.48 -5.77 32.49
CA THR A 68 16.88 -6.03 32.15
C THR A 68 17.13 -7.53 31.98
N GLY A 69 17.70 -7.93 30.85
CA GLY A 69 17.98 -9.33 30.54
C GLY A 69 16.80 -10.11 29.94
N GLU A 70 15.63 -9.47 29.76
CA GLU A 70 14.45 -10.09 29.14
C GLU A 70 14.03 -9.38 27.87
N LYS A 71 13.31 -10.09 26.99
CA LYS A 71 12.75 -9.53 25.76
C LYS A 71 11.62 -8.54 26.09
N THR A 72 11.73 -7.32 25.58
CA THR A 72 10.66 -6.31 25.72
C THR A 72 9.34 -6.81 25.11
N ILE A 73 8.26 -6.72 25.89
CA ILE A 73 6.92 -7.10 25.44
C ILE A 73 6.19 -5.82 25.08
N LYS A 74 5.88 -5.60 23.79
CA LYS A 74 5.29 -4.37 23.28
C LYS A 74 3.89 -4.63 22.72
N LYS A 75 2.91 -3.80 23.11
CA LYS A 75 1.54 -3.79 22.60
C LYS A 75 1.26 -2.45 21.94
N LYS A 76 0.51 -2.45 20.84
CA LYS A 76 0.12 -1.25 20.09
C LYS A 76 -1.41 -1.15 20.02
N PHE A 77 -1.94 0.06 20.10
CA PHE A 77 -3.37 0.32 19.93
C PHE A 77 -3.57 1.72 19.33
N LYS A 78 -4.71 1.95 18.69
CA LYS A 78 -5.10 3.28 18.19
C LYS A 78 -6.17 3.88 19.10
N TYR A 79 -5.96 5.12 19.55
CA TYR A 79 -6.96 5.88 20.29
C TYR A 79 -7.65 6.85 19.35
N ASN A 80 -8.95 6.67 19.17
CA ASN A 80 -9.77 7.47 18.26
C ASN A 80 -10.93 8.11 19.02
N ARG A 81 -11.61 9.08 18.40
CA ARG A 81 -12.60 9.90 19.10
C ARG A 81 -13.91 9.17 19.37
N THR A 82 -14.44 8.52 18.33
CA THR A 82 -15.77 7.91 18.32
C THR A 82 -15.75 6.66 17.46
N ALA A 83 -16.49 5.63 17.86
CA ALA A 83 -16.67 4.44 17.04
C ALA A 83 -17.31 4.80 15.67
N PRO A 84 -16.98 4.10 14.57
CA PRO A 84 -17.67 4.31 13.31
C PRO A 84 -19.11 3.79 13.40
N LEU A 85 -19.99 4.35 12.56
CA LEU A 85 -21.41 3.96 12.54
C LEU A 85 -21.60 2.47 12.24
N ILE A 86 -20.77 1.91 11.36
CA ILE A 86 -20.81 0.51 10.94
C ILE A 86 -19.46 -0.14 11.25
N THR A 87 -19.48 -1.10 12.18
CA THR A 87 -18.31 -1.90 12.59
C THR A 87 -18.31 -3.31 12.03
N ASN A 88 -19.48 -3.82 11.60
CA ASN A 88 -19.62 -5.19 11.12
C ASN A 88 -19.08 -5.34 9.68
N ASP A 89 -18.08 -6.22 9.50
CA ASP A 89 -17.42 -6.44 8.20
C ASP A 89 -18.39 -6.85 7.07
N ALA A 90 -19.42 -7.64 7.36
CA ALA A 90 -20.38 -8.06 6.33
C ALA A 90 -21.24 -6.89 5.85
N VAL A 91 -21.63 -5.97 6.76
CA VAL A 91 -22.37 -4.76 6.42
C VAL A 91 -21.49 -3.80 5.62
N VAL A 92 -20.23 -3.59 6.05
CA VAL A 92 -19.26 -2.77 5.28
C VAL A 92 -19.05 -3.36 3.89
N PHE A 93 -18.88 -4.67 3.77
CA PHE A 93 -18.70 -5.34 2.49
C PHE A 93 -19.90 -5.16 1.56
N GLY A 94 -21.13 -5.34 2.09
CA GLY A 94 -22.36 -5.06 1.35
C GLY A 94 -22.44 -3.62 0.87
N LEU A 95 -22.08 -2.65 1.73
CA LEU A 95 -22.05 -1.22 1.37
C LEU A 95 -21.03 -0.94 0.25
N LEU A 96 -19.82 -1.50 0.32
CA LEU A 96 -18.81 -1.35 -0.74
C LEU A 96 -19.28 -1.94 -2.08
N PHE A 97 -19.98 -3.08 -2.06
CA PHE A 97 -20.58 -3.64 -3.26
C PHE A 97 -21.70 -2.77 -3.83
N LEU A 98 -22.55 -2.20 -2.98
CA LEU A 98 -23.56 -1.23 -3.41
C LEU A 98 -22.92 0.00 -4.05
N VAL A 99 -21.81 0.50 -3.50
CA VAL A 99 -21.02 1.58 -4.11
C VAL A 99 -20.54 1.19 -5.50
N LEU A 100 -19.98 -0.01 -5.69
CA LEU A 100 -19.58 -0.49 -7.02
C LEU A 100 -20.76 -0.52 -7.99
N VAL A 101 -21.90 -1.09 -7.57
CA VAL A 101 -23.13 -1.14 -8.38
C VAL A 101 -23.59 0.26 -8.78
N LEU A 102 -23.63 1.20 -7.84
CA LEU A 102 -24.03 2.59 -8.10
C LEU A 102 -23.11 3.25 -9.13
N ILE A 103 -21.79 3.09 -8.99
CA ILE A 103 -20.81 3.68 -9.90
C ILE A 103 -20.98 3.11 -11.31
N PHE A 104 -21.04 1.79 -11.47
CA PHE A 104 -21.17 1.19 -12.79
C PHE A 104 -22.53 1.49 -13.42
N ARG A 105 -23.61 1.49 -12.62
CA ARG A 105 -24.94 1.84 -13.12
C ARG A 105 -25.01 3.27 -13.61
N THR A 106 -24.44 4.22 -12.86
CA THR A 106 -24.42 5.63 -13.26
C THR A 106 -23.48 5.88 -14.44
N ALA A 107 -22.40 5.11 -14.58
CA ALA A 107 -21.51 5.18 -15.75
C ALA A 107 -22.20 4.82 -17.08
N GLU A 108 -23.23 3.97 -17.04
CA GLU A 108 -24.03 3.60 -18.21
C GLU A 108 -25.12 4.63 -18.54
N MET A 109 -25.47 5.51 -17.60
CA MET A 109 -26.58 6.44 -17.77
C MET A 109 -26.18 7.64 -18.64
N PRO A 110 -27.02 8.04 -19.63
CA PRO A 110 -26.72 9.17 -20.51
C PRO A 110 -26.45 10.49 -19.78
N ILE A 111 -27.12 10.71 -18.64
CA ILE A 111 -27.00 11.92 -17.82
C ILE A 111 -25.56 12.12 -17.30
N PHE A 112 -24.88 11.02 -16.95
CA PHE A 112 -23.53 11.08 -16.38
C PHE A 112 -22.41 10.88 -17.41
N LYS A 113 -22.73 10.73 -18.71
CA LYS A 113 -21.74 10.48 -19.76
C LYS A 113 -20.62 11.54 -19.80
N LYS A 114 -20.96 12.82 -19.58
CA LYS A 114 -19.96 13.91 -19.51
C LYS A 114 -19.07 13.80 -18.27
N PHE A 115 -19.66 13.44 -17.13
CA PHE A 115 -18.95 13.28 -15.87
C PHE A 115 -17.93 12.12 -15.96
N TYR A 116 -18.36 10.94 -16.41
CA TYR A 116 -17.47 9.79 -16.59
C TYR A 116 -16.47 9.93 -17.75
N GLY A 117 -16.70 10.88 -18.65
CA GLY A 117 -15.69 11.29 -19.64
C GLY A 117 -14.52 12.06 -19.04
N ILE A 118 -14.66 12.61 -17.84
CA ILE A 118 -13.62 13.36 -17.11
C ILE A 118 -13.09 12.56 -15.92
N VAL A 119 -13.99 11.93 -15.14
CA VAL A 119 -13.68 11.20 -13.92
C VAL A 119 -13.82 9.70 -14.18
N PRO A 120 -12.72 8.92 -14.20
CA PRO A 120 -12.80 7.48 -14.42
C PRO A 120 -13.59 6.76 -13.33
N ALA A 121 -14.35 5.71 -13.70
CA ALA A 121 -15.14 4.94 -12.73
C ALA A 121 -14.27 4.33 -11.61
N LEU A 122 -13.09 3.81 -11.95
CA LEU A 122 -12.14 3.25 -10.99
C LEU A 122 -11.69 4.28 -9.94
N LEU A 123 -11.62 5.56 -10.30
CA LEU A 123 -11.30 6.66 -9.39
C LEU A 123 -12.42 6.86 -8.36
N LEU A 124 -13.68 6.70 -8.74
CA LEU A 124 -14.80 6.76 -7.80
C LEU A 124 -14.88 5.54 -6.90
N CYS A 125 -14.56 4.35 -7.41
CA CYS A 125 -14.48 3.12 -6.62
C CYS A 125 -13.47 3.26 -5.47
N TYR A 126 -12.50 4.16 -5.65
CA TYR A 126 -11.49 4.51 -4.68
C TYR A 126 -11.93 5.66 -3.74
N PHE A 127 -12.45 6.76 -4.28
CA PHE A 127 -12.78 7.96 -3.47
C PHE A 127 -14.05 7.82 -2.62
N ILE A 128 -15.10 7.16 -3.11
CA ILE A 128 -16.35 7.05 -2.35
C ILE A 128 -16.12 6.32 -1.01
N PRO A 129 -15.41 5.17 -0.96
CA PRO A 129 -15.05 4.54 0.31
C PRO A 129 -14.22 5.42 1.23
N ALA A 130 -13.33 6.27 0.68
CA ALA A 130 -12.58 7.24 1.47
C ALA A 130 -13.47 8.31 2.11
N ILE A 131 -14.50 8.77 1.39
CA ILE A 131 -15.52 9.68 1.93
C ILE A 131 -16.29 8.99 3.07
N LEU A 132 -16.73 7.75 2.87
CA LEU A 132 -17.43 6.97 3.91
C LEU A 132 -16.56 6.81 5.17
N ASN A 133 -15.27 6.53 5.01
CA ASN A 133 -14.32 6.44 6.12
C ASN A 133 -14.11 7.80 6.80
N SER A 134 -13.96 8.87 6.02
CA SER A 134 -13.76 10.24 6.54
C SER A 134 -15.00 10.79 7.27
N LEU A 135 -16.20 10.37 6.88
CA LEU A 135 -17.46 10.68 7.56
C LEU A 135 -17.71 9.78 8.79
N ASN A 136 -16.74 8.91 9.14
CA ASN A 136 -16.86 7.94 10.23
C ASN A 136 -18.05 6.98 10.08
N ILE A 137 -18.49 6.71 8.84
CA ILE A 137 -19.55 5.72 8.55
C ILE A 137 -18.97 4.30 8.65
N ILE A 138 -17.76 4.12 8.14
CA ILE A 138 -16.97 2.87 8.20
C ILE A 138 -15.57 3.19 8.71
N SER A 139 -14.80 2.19 9.15
CA SER A 139 -13.39 2.37 9.49
C SER A 139 -12.52 1.21 8.99
N SER A 140 -11.42 1.54 8.31
CA SER A 140 -10.42 0.54 7.93
C SER A 140 -9.54 0.06 9.08
N ASP A 141 -9.64 0.69 10.26
CA ASP A 141 -8.87 0.31 11.46
C ASP A 141 -9.50 -0.88 12.19
N ILE A 142 -10.80 -1.09 12.01
CA ILE A 142 -11.56 -2.23 12.58
C ILE A 142 -11.81 -3.30 11.54
N SER A 143 -12.07 -2.87 10.29
CA SER A 143 -12.49 -3.78 9.24
C SER A 143 -11.36 -4.65 8.72
N ASN A 144 -11.59 -5.97 8.62
CA ASN A 144 -10.61 -6.91 8.07
C ASN A 144 -10.70 -7.02 6.53
N LEU A 145 -11.55 -6.22 5.88
CA LEU A 145 -11.77 -6.34 4.44
C LEU A 145 -10.52 -6.04 3.61
N TYR A 146 -9.66 -5.11 4.03
CA TYR A 146 -8.38 -4.89 3.35
C TYR A 146 -7.45 -6.11 3.46
N PHE A 147 -7.43 -6.80 4.61
CA PHE A 147 -6.68 -8.04 4.77
C PHE A 147 -7.21 -9.12 3.81
N VAL A 148 -8.53 -9.33 3.78
CA VAL A 148 -9.15 -10.28 2.85
C VAL A 148 -8.85 -9.91 1.39
N ALA A 149 -9.02 -8.63 1.02
CA ALA A 149 -8.79 -8.18 -0.35
C ALA A 149 -7.32 -8.31 -0.77
N SER A 150 -6.38 -7.88 0.07
CA SER A 150 -4.94 -7.91 -0.27
C SER A 150 -4.34 -9.31 -0.19
N ARG A 151 -4.87 -10.22 0.65
CA ARG A 151 -4.28 -11.55 0.90
C ARG A 151 -4.98 -12.71 0.24
N TYR A 152 -6.23 -12.54 -0.17
CA TYR A 152 -6.98 -13.59 -0.86
C TYR A 152 -7.31 -13.15 -2.28
N LEU A 153 -7.94 -11.98 -2.41
CA LEU A 153 -8.49 -11.52 -3.69
C LEU A 153 -7.41 -10.99 -4.63
N LEU A 154 -6.40 -10.27 -4.14
CA LEU A 154 -5.28 -9.79 -4.94
C LEU A 154 -4.49 -10.98 -5.53
N PRO A 155 -3.95 -11.93 -4.74
CA PRO A 155 -3.33 -13.15 -5.28
C PRO A 155 -4.17 -13.87 -6.33
N ALA A 156 -5.47 -14.07 -6.04
CA ALA A 156 -6.40 -14.69 -6.99
C ALA A 156 -6.54 -13.88 -8.28
N SER A 157 -6.64 -12.55 -8.17
CA SER A 157 -6.71 -11.65 -9.32
C SER A 157 -5.45 -11.71 -10.18
N LEU A 158 -4.27 -11.82 -9.56
CA LEU A 158 -3.01 -11.92 -10.29
C LEU A 158 -2.95 -13.23 -11.06
N ILE A 159 -3.30 -14.36 -10.45
CA ILE A 159 -3.37 -15.65 -11.14
C ILE A 159 -4.31 -15.55 -12.34
N LEU A 160 -5.54 -15.05 -12.12
CA LEU A 160 -6.57 -14.94 -13.15
C LEU A 160 -6.16 -14.03 -14.31
N LEU A 161 -5.63 -12.83 -14.02
CA LEU A 161 -5.20 -11.86 -15.04
C LEU A 161 -3.92 -12.31 -15.76
N CYS A 162 -3.09 -13.14 -15.12
CA CYS A 162 -1.95 -13.77 -15.76
C CYS A 162 -2.34 -14.95 -16.66
N LEU A 163 -3.54 -15.55 -16.55
CA LEU A 163 -3.95 -16.65 -17.46
C LEU A 163 -3.97 -16.21 -18.92
N SER A 164 -4.38 -14.97 -19.18
CA SER A 164 -4.39 -14.40 -20.53
C SER A 164 -3.08 -13.74 -20.92
N ILE A 165 -2.03 -13.79 -20.09
CA ILE A 165 -0.79 -13.03 -20.31
C ILE A 165 -0.18 -13.30 -21.70
N ASP A 166 0.27 -12.22 -22.35
CA ASP A 166 1.09 -12.29 -23.55
C ASP A 166 2.53 -11.90 -23.22
N ILE A 167 3.36 -12.89 -22.91
CA ILE A 167 4.76 -12.67 -22.53
C ILE A 167 5.56 -12.00 -23.65
N GLN A 168 5.28 -12.35 -24.91
CA GLN A 168 5.96 -11.71 -26.03
C GLN A 168 5.51 -10.25 -26.17
N GLY A 169 4.21 -9.99 -26.00
CA GLY A 169 3.67 -8.64 -25.95
C GLY A 169 4.27 -7.79 -24.83
N ILE A 170 4.39 -8.35 -23.62
CA ILE A 170 5.00 -7.66 -22.46
C ILE A 170 6.49 -7.39 -22.71
N LYS A 171 7.24 -8.33 -23.27
CA LYS A 171 8.65 -8.10 -23.65
C LYS A 171 8.78 -6.95 -24.66
N ARG A 172 7.83 -6.79 -25.58
CA ARG A 172 7.78 -5.70 -26.57
C ARG A 172 7.44 -4.34 -25.97
N LEU A 173 6.83 -4.27 -24.79
CA LEU A 173 6.68 -3.01 -24.05
C LEU A 173 8.05 -2.41 -23.71
N GLY A 174 9.09 -3.25 -23.66
CA GLY A 174 10.48 -2.86 -23.82
C GLY A 174 11.08 -2.12 -22.63
N GLY A 175 12.28 -1.58 -22.84
CA GLY A 175 13.08 -0.92 -21.79
C GLY A 175 12.46 0.37 -21.24
N LYS A 176 11.51 1.00 -21.94
CA LYS A 176 10.90 2.27 -21.47
C LYS A 176 10.18 2.10 -20.12
N ALA A 177 9.53 0.96 -19.89
CA ALA A 177 8.89 0.67 -18.61
C ALA A 177 9.92 0.64 -17.46
N VAL A 178 11.05 -0.03 -17.68
CA VAL A 178 12.15 -0.17 -16.71
C VAL A 178 12.86 1.18 -16.49
N ILE A 179 13.12 1.93 -17.57
CA ILE A 179 13.70 3.28 -17.48
C ILE A 179 12.79 4.20 -16.67
N MET A 180 11.48 4.19 -16.94
CA MET A 180 10.53 5.02 -16.19
C MET A 180 10.40 4.58 -14.73
N PHE A 181 10.52 3.29 -14.44
CA PHE A 181 10.58 2.77 -13.08
C PHE A 181 11.82 3.27 -12.32
N PHE A 182 13.02 3.20 -12.90
CA PHE A 182 14.23 3.72 -12.25
C PHE A 182 14.23 5.24 -12.18
N ALA A 183 13.67 5.93 -13.17
CA ALA A 183 13.43 7.36 -13.09
C ALA A 183 12.49 7.69 -11.92
N ALA A 184 11.47 6.87 -11.67
CA ALA A 184 10.58 7.03 -10.51
C ALA A 184 11.37 6.86 -9.21
N THR A 185 12.21 5.83 -9.10
CA THR A 185 13.10 5.64 -7.94
C THR A 185 14.00 6.85 -7.71
N ILE A 186 14.67 7.36 -8.76
CA ILE A 186 15.52 8.56 -8.67
C ILE A 186 14.70 9.78 -8.26
N GLY A 187 13.49 9.95 -8.81
CA GLY A 187 12.58 11.03 -8.46
C GLY A 187 12.24 11.07 -6.97
N ILE A 188 12.03 9.91 -6.35
CA ILE A 188 11.85 9.81 -4.89
C ILE A 188 13.16 10.11 -4.15
N ILE A 189 14.30 9.55 -4.59
CA ILE A 189 15.61 9.75 -3.93
C ILE A 189 16.00 11.23 -3.86
N ILE A 190 15.80 11.98 -4.95
CA ILE A 190 16.12 13.42 -4.98
C ILE A 190 14.99 14.27 -4.37
N GLY A 191 13.75 13.83 -4.52
CA GLY A 191 12.58 14.56 -4.07
C GLY A 191 12.53 14.74 -2.56
N GLY A 192 12.99 13.76 -1.78
CA GLY A 192 12.95 13.79 -0.31
C GLY A 192 13.82 14.91 0.27
N PRO A 193 15.14 14.92 -0.02
CA PRO A 193 16.04 15.99 0.43
C PRO A 193 15.59 17.37 -0.06
N ILE A 194 15.14 17.50 -1.31
CA ILE A 194 14.67 18.79 -1.83
C ILE A 194 13.40 19.25 -1.10
N ALA A 195 12.43 18.36 -0.87
CA ALA A 195 11.22 18.70 -0.15
C ALA A 195 11.50 19.08 1.30
N LEU A 196 12.36 18.32 1.99
CA LEU A 196 12.80 18.63 3.35
C LEU A 196 13.48 19.99 3.41
N TYR A 197 14.38 20.29 2.47
CA TYR A 197 15.05 21.58 2.36
C TYR A 197 14.06 22.73 2.07
N LEU A 198 13.12 22.56 1.14
CA LEU A 198 12.16 23.62 0.81
C LEU A 198 11.24 23.96 1.99
N VAL A 199 10.83 22.95 2.78
CA VAL A 199 10.01 23.18 3.97
C VAL A 199 10.84 23.79 5.10
N SER A 200 12.12 23.45 5.23
CA SER A 200 12.98 24.01 6.27
C SER A 200 13.23 25.52 6.11
N LEU A 201 13.03 26.08 4.92
CA LEU A 201 13.07 27.53 4.69
C LEU A 201 11.98 28.28 5.47
N ALA A 202 10.84 27.63 5.72
CA ALA A 202 9.72 28.20 6.49
C ALA A 202 9.68 27.67 7.93
N ALA A 203 10.11 26.43 8.14
CA ALA A 203 10.09 25.73 9.42
C ALA A 203 11.43 25.01 9.69
N PRO A 204 12.49 25.73 10.11
CA PRO A 204 13.82 25.16 10.30
C PRO A 204 13.87 23.97 11.28
N GLU A 205 12.91 23.89 12.21
CA GLU A 205 12.77 22.81 13.18
C GLU A 205 12.64 21.42 12.55
N VAL A 206 12.18 21.31 11.30
CA VAL A 206 12.08 20.04 10.57
C VAL A 206 13.43 19.38 10.30
N LEU A 207 14.52 20.15 10.35
CA LEU A 207 15.89 19.64 10.22
C LEU A 207 16.45 19.10 11.54
N THR A 208 15.76 19.35 12.65
CA THR A 208 16.20 18.98 13.99
C THR A 208 15.41 17.78 14.53
N GLY A 209 15.90 17.12 15.58
CA GLY A 209 15.12 16.10 16.31
C GLY A 209 14.95 14.76 15.59
N GLY A 210 15.76 14.47 14.57
CA GLY A 210 15.81 13.16 13.93
C GLY A 210 14.61 12.83 13.03
N LEU A 211 13.86 13.83 12.56
CA LEU A 211 12.71 13.65 11.64
C LEU A 211 13.07 12.82 10.41
N TRP A 212 14.29 12.98 9.89
CA TRP A 212 14.82 12.22 8.76
C TRP A 212 14.73 10.69 8.97
N ARG A 213 14.77 10.18 10.21
CA ARG A 213 14.58 8.75 10.51
C ARG A 213 13.16 8.30 10.20
N GLY A 214 12.18 9.15 10.46
CA GLY A 214 10.79 8.94 10.05
C GLY A 214 10.66 9.01 8.54
N LEU A 215 11.19 10.06 7.91
CA LEU A 215 11.13 10.21 6.45
C LEU A 215 11.84 9.07 5.69
N ALA A 216 12.83 8.42 6.33
CA ALA A 216 13.48 7.22 5.81
C ALA A 216 12.48 6.06 5.59
N THR A 217 11.50 5.90 6.49
CA THR A 217 10.47 4.87 6.34
C THR A 217 9.50 5.21 5.21
N VAL A 218 9.17 6.49 5.02
CA VAL A 218 8.40 6.98 3.87
C VAL A 218 9.13 6.72 2.55
N ALA A 219 10.44 7.01 2.48
CA ALA A 219 11.26 6.70 1.31
C ALA A 219 11.24 5.19 1.00
N GLY A 220 11.35 4.33 2.02
CA GLY A 220 11.22 2.88 1.88
C GLY A 220 9.89 2.49 1.25
N SER A 221 8.79 3.01 1.82
CA SER A 221 7.44 2.79 1.28
C SER A 221 7.30 3.26 -0.16
N TRP A 222 7.85 4.44 -0.49
CA TRP A 222 7.63 5.06 -1.79
C TRP A 222 8.56 4.60 -2.91
N ILE A 223 9.56 3.76 -2.64
CA ILE A 223 10.40 3.14 -3.68
C ILE A 223 10.04 1.66 -3.88
N GLY A 224 9.50 0.99 -2.85
CA GLY A 224 9.18 -0.43 -2.96
C GLY A 224 8.20 -0.99 -1.94
N GLY A 225 7.33 -0.17 -1.37
CA GLY A 225 6.22 -0.58 -0.51
C GLY A 225 6.60 -0.98 0.93
N GLY A 226 5.61 -1.53 1.64
CA GLY A 226 5.67 -1.72 3.09
C GLY A 226 6.79 -2.63 3.61
N ALA A 227 7.33 -3.55 2.81
CA ALA A 227 8.49 -4.35 3.23
C ALA A 227 9.76 -3.49 3.34
N ASN A 228 9.98 -2.60 2.37
CA ASN A 228 11.07 -1.64 2.41
C ASN A 228 10.84 -0.60 3.52
N GLN A 229 9.60 -0.17 3.76
CA GLN A 229 9.28 0.69 4.91
C GLN A 229 9.67 0.04 6.25
N ALA A 230 9.36 -1.25 6.44
CA ALA A 230 9.73 -1.99 7.63
C ALA A 230 11.26 -2.15 7.77
N ALA A 231 11.95 -2.44 6.67
CA ALA A 231 13.42 -2.49 6.65
C ALA A 231 14.04 -1.16 7.09
N MET A 232 13.53 -0.03 6.57
CA MET A 232 14.01 1.30 6.95
C MET A 232 13.73 1.64 8.42
N LEU A 233 12.61 1.17 8.98
CA LEU A 233 12.32 1.31 10.40
C LEU A 233 13.34 0.55 11.27
N GLU A 234 13.72 -0.67 10.87
CA GLU A 234 14.72 -1.47 11.59
C GLU A 234 16.11 -0.80 11.58
N VAL A 235 16.52 -0.26 10.41
CA VAL A 235 17.84 0.36 10.24
C VAL A 235 17.96 1.67 11.00
N TYR A 236 16.95 2.55 10.87
CA TYR A 236 17.04 3.91 11.36
C TYR A 236 16.31 4.16 12.69
N GLN A 237 15.60 3.15 13.19
CA GLN A 237 15.00 3.12 14.53
C GLN A 237 14.22 4.40 14.85
N ALA A 238 13.35 4.81 13.92
CA ALA A 238 12.39 5.88 14.19
C ALA A 238 11.55 5.50 15.42
N SER A 239 11.31 6.46 16.32
CA SER A 239 10.43 6.22 17.47
C SER A 239 9.03 5.84 16.98
N ASP A 240 8.28 5.09 17.78
CA ASP A 240 6.92 4.67 17.43
C ASP A 240 6.04 5.89 17.15
N LYS A 241 6.15 6.93 17.98
CA LYS A 241 5.40 8.17 17.77
C LYS A 241 5.72 8.79 16.41
N LEU A 242 6.98 8.81 16.01
CA LEU A 242 7.38 9.35 14.72
C LEU A 242 6.92 8.43 13.58
N PHE A 243 7.13 7.13 13.71
CA PHE A 243 6.74 6.13 12.70
C PHE A 243 5.23 6.14 12.44
N SER A 244 4.40 6.19 13.47
CA SER A 244 2.95 6.29 13.32
C SER A 244 2.52 7.57 12.60
N LYS A 245 3.17 8.71 12.86
CA LYS A 245 2.95 9.93 12.07
C LYS A 245 3.33 9.73 10.59
N MET A 246 4.44 9.05 10.33
CA MET A 246 4.88 8.77 8.96
C MET A 246 3.95 7.81 8.21
N ILE A 247 3.36 6.82 8.89
CA ILE A 247 2.34 5.94 8.27
C ILE A 247 1.14 6.77 7.78
N ILE A 248 0.67 7.73 8.58
CA ILE A 248 -0.44 8.60 8.18
C ILE A 248 -0.07 9.41 6.92
N VAL A 249 1.11 10.03 6.93
CA VAL A 249 1.60 10.82 5.79
C VAL A 249 1.76 9.95 4.55
N ASP A 250 2.39 8.78 4.69
CA ASP A 250 2.60 7.81 3.63
C ASP A 250 1.27 7.41 2.99
N VAL A 251 0.34 6.89 3.79
CA VAL A 251 -0.97 6.42 3.32
C VAL A 251 -1.72 7.56 2.63
N VAL A 252 -1.85 8.73 3.24
CA VAL A 252 -2.65 9.84 2.68
C VAL A 252 -2.03 10.39 1.40
N VAL A 253 -0.72 10.67 1.39
CA VAL A 253 -0.06 11.29 0.24
C VAL A 253 0.02 10.30 -0.94
N ALA A 254 0.37 9.03 -0.70
CA ALA A 254 0.38 8.00 -1.74
C ALA A 254 -1.01 7.79 -2.36
N ASN A 255 -2.06 7.89 -1.55
CA ASN A 255 -3.45 7.76 -1.95
C ASN A 255 -3.97 8.95 -2.79
N ILE A 256 -3.63 10.17 -2.38
CA ILE A 256 -3.88 11.38 -3.20
C ILE A 256 -3.16 11.25 -4.54
N PHE A 257 -1.91 10.81 -4.53
CA PHE A 257 -1.12 10.65 -5.73
C PHE A 257 -1.66 9.56 -6.67
N MET A 258 -2.05 8.40 -6.12
CA MET A 258 -2.72 7.34 -6.86
C MET A 258 -3.99 7.87 -7.55
N SER A 259 -4.74 8.74 -6.88
CA SER A 259 -5.92 9.39 -7.44
C SER A 259 -5.59 10.27 -8.64
N VAL A 260 -4.48 11.02 -8.58
CA VAL A 260 -3.98 11.82 -9.71
C VAL A 260 -3.58 10.92 -10.89
N LEU A 261 -2.90 9.80 -10.63
CA LEU A 261 -2.53 8.84 -11.67
C LEU A 261 -3.75 8.20 -12.33
N LEU A 262 -4.72 7.76 -11.51
CA LEU A 262 -5.98 7.19 -11.97
C LEU A 262 -6.80 8.19 -12.78
N PHE A 263 -6.84 9.45 -12.37
CA PHE A 263 -7.44 10.52 -13.19
C PHE A 263 -6.71 10.68 -14.53
N GLY A 264 -5.37 10.64 -14.51
CA GLY A 264 -4.54 10.73 -15.69
C GLY A 264 -4.78 9.61 -16.72
N THR A 265 -5.21 8.42 -16.30
CA THR A 265 -5.49 7.31 -17.24
C THR A 265 -6.66 7.64 -18.16
N GLY A 266 -7.67 8.37 -17.68
CA GLY A 266 -8.76 8.90 -18.51
C GLY A 266 -8.28 9.90 -19.58
N GLN A 267 -7.15 10.56 -19.31
CA GLN A 267 -6.53 11.57 -20.18
C GLN A 267 -5.35 11.03 -21.01
N ASN A 268 -5.19 9.69 -21.09
CA ASN A 268 -4.03 9.02 -21.70
C ASN A 268 -3.70 9.56 -23.11
N LYS A 269 -4.68 9.71 -24.01
CA LYS A 269 -4.44 10.22 -25.38
C LYS A 269 -3.87 11.65 -25.39
N ARG A 270 -4.36 12.52 -24.51
CA ARG A 270 -3.89 13.91 -24.40
C ARG A 270 -2.47 13.96 -23.85
N LEU A 271 -2.19 13.15 -22.83
CA LEU A 271 -0.85 13.05 -22.24
C LEU A 271 0.16 12.43 -23.21
N ASN A 272 -0.20 11.38 -23.96
CA ASN A 272 0.67 10.79 -24.97
C ASN A 272 0.97 11.79 -26.11
N LYS A 273 -0.02 12.56 -26.56
CA LYS A 273 0.21 13.67 -27.51
C LYS A 273 1.15 14.72 -26.94
N PHE A 274 0.99 15.09 -25.66
CA PHE A 274 1.91 16.00 -24.98
C PHE A 274 3.33 15.43 -24.95
N PHE A 275 3.52 14.15 -24.59
CA PHE A 275 4.84 13.51 -24.57
C PHE A 275 5.40 13.21 -25.97
N LYS A 276 4.62 13.37 -27.04
CA LYS A 276 4.94 12.87 -28.39
C LYS A 276 5.28 11.38 -28.37
N ALA A 277 4.57 10.64 -27.52
CA ALA A 277 4.80 9.23 -27.27
C ALA A 277 4.15 8.35 -28.34
N ASP A 278 4.80 7.23 -28.62
CA ASP A 278 4.24 6.12 -29.40
C ASP A 278 3.74 5.03 -28.44
N ASP A 279 2.42 4.82 -28.43
CA ASP A 279 1.72 3.82 -27.63
C ASP A 279 1.24 2.61 -28.45
N SER A 280 1.70 2.46 -29.70
CA SER A 280 1.31 1.37 -30.60
C SER A 280 1.51 -0.02 -30.00
N ALA A 281 2.61 -0.25 -29.27
CA ALA A 281 2.87 -1.54 -28.62
C ALA A 281 1.84 -1.87 -27.51
N ILE A 282 1.38 -0.85 -26.78
CA ILE A 282 0.38 -0.98 -25.72
C ILE A 282 -0.99 -1.27 -26.35
N GLU A 283 -1.37 -0.52 -27.38
CA GLU A 283 -2.64 -0.72 -28.11
C GLU A 283 -2.68 -2.06 -28.84
N ALA A 284 -1.55 -2.51 -29.41
CA ALA A 284 -1.44 -3.83 -30.04
C ALA A 284 -1.64 -4.96 -29.02
N LEU A 285 -1.04 -4.84 -27.82
CA LEU A 285 -1.23 -5.80 -26.74
C LEU A 285 -2.70 -5.83 -26.29
N LYS A 286 -3.30 -4.65 -26.06
CA LYS A 286 -4.72 -4.54 -25.68
C LYS A 286 -5.64 -5.19 -26.71
N THR A 287 -5.49 -4.82 -27.98
CA THR A 287 -6.31 -5.32 -29.09
C THR A 287 -6.17 -6.83 -29.25
N LYS A 288 -4.94 -7.37 -29.15
CA LYS A 288 -4.68 -8.81 -29.23
C LYS A 288 -5.38 -9.57 -28.10
N MET A 289 -5.41 -9.01 -26.90
CA MET A 289 -6.05 -9.62 -25.74
C MET A 289 -7.57 -9.61 -25.85
N GLU A 290 -8.15 -8.51 -26.29
CA GLU A 290 -9.59 -8.42 -26.58
C GLU A 290 -10.01 -9.40 -27.69
N ALA A 291 -9.18 -9.55 -28.74
CA ALA A 291 -9.42 -10.52 -29.80
C ALA A 291 -9.34 -11.97 -29.29
N PHE A 292 -8.34 -12.28 -28.46
CA PHE A 292 -8.20 -13.60 -27.82
C PHE A 292 -9.43 -13.92 -26.96
N GLN A 293 -9.86 -12.99 -26.11
CA GLN A 293 -11.06 -13.11 -25.27
C GLN A 293 -12.30 -13.47 -26.10
N LYS A 294 -12.54 -12.73 -27.19
CA LYS A 294 -13.65 -13.01 -28.11
C LYS A 294 -13.52 -14.38 -28.78
N SER A 295 -12.31 -14.79 -29.18
CA SER A 295 -12.12 -16.09 -29.86
C SER A 295 -12.34 -17.30 -28.96
N VAL A 296 -12.21 -17.14 -27.64
CA VAL A 296 -12.38 -18.23 -26.68
C VAL A 296 -13.67 -18.14 -25.88
N GLU A 297 -14.54 -17.16 -26.17
CA GLU A 297 -15.75 -16.85 -25.41
C GLU A 297 -16.68 -18.07 -25.29
N LYS A 298 -17.12 -18.34 -24.07
CA LYS A 298 -17.97 -19.48 -23.69
C LYS A 298 -18.99 -19.07 -22.64
N VAL A 299 -20.14 -19.73 -22.65
CA VAL A 299 -21.16 -19.57 -21.61
C VAL A 299 -20.59 -19.99 -20.26
N LEU A 300 -20.73 -19.13 -19.27
CA LEU A 300 -20.35 -19.43 -17.88
C LEU A 300 -21.30 -20.49 -17.31
N THR A 301 -20.74 -21.57 -16.79
CA THR A 301 -21.49 -22.62 -16.08
C THR A 301 -21.03 -22.70 -14.63
N PHE A 302 -21.88 -23.17 -13.73
CA PHE A 302 -21.49 -23.40 -12.33
C PHE A 302 -20.25 -24.32 -12.25
N LYS A 303 -20.21 -25.40 -13.03
CA LYS A 303 -19.08 -26.34 -13.09
C LYS A 303 -17.78 -25.66 -13.50
N SER A 304 -17.79 -24.88 -14.58
CA SER A 304 -16.59 -24.22 -15.10
C SER A 304 -16.10 -23.11 -14.16
N LEU A 305 -17.02 -22.39 -13.52
CA LEU A 305 -16.71 -21.41 -12.47
C LEU A 305 -16.05 -22.08 -11.26
N THR A 306 -16.63 -23.18 -10.76
CA THR A 306 -16.10 -23.93 -9.63
C THR A 306 -14.70 -24.48 -9.92
N TYR A 307 -14.44 -24.98 -11.13
CA TYR A 307 -13.10 -25.44 -11.51
C TYR A 307 -12.09 -24.29 -11.57
N MET A 308 -12.46 -23.17 -12.18
CA MET A 308 -11.60 -21.99 -12.25
C MET A 308 -11.26 -21.48 -10.85
N LEU A 309 -12.28 -21.23 -10.00
CA LEU A 309 -12.07 -20.71 -8.65
C LEU A 309 -11.38 -21.72 -7.74
N GLY A 310 -11.68 -23.02 -7.86
CA GLY A 310 -11.02 -24.07 -7.09
C GLY A 310 -9.53 -24.17 -7.39
N ILE A 311 -9.13 -24.13 -8.67
CA ILE A 311 -7.72 -24.10 -9.06
C ILE A 311 -7.05 -22.81 -8.56
N VAL A 312 -7.69 -21.67 -8.76
CA VAL A 312 -7.13 -20.36 -8.38
C VAL A 312 -6.94 -20.27 -6.87
N PHE A 313 -7.97 -20.53 -6.06
CA PHE A 313 -7.84 -20.45 -4.61
C PHE A 313 -7.01 -21.59 -4.01
N GLY A 314 -6.96 -22.76 -4.66
CA GLY A 314 -5.98 -23.81 -4.32
C GLY A 314 -4.54 -23.32 -4.48
N LEU A 315 -4.24 -22.62 -5.58
CA LEU A 315 -2.92 -22.02 -5.80
C LEU A 315 -2.64 -20.81 -4.90
N VAL A 316 -3.67 -20.02 -4.53
CA VAL A 316 -3.53 -18.98 -3.50
C VAL A 316 -3.16 -19.62 -2.16
N GLY A 317 -3.86 -20.69 -1.76
CA GLY A 317 -3.53 -21.44 -0.54
C GLY A 317 -2.10 -22.00 -0.58
N LEU A 318 -1.67 -22.55 -1.71
CA LEU A 318 -0.29 -23.00 -1.91
C LEU A 318 0.72 -21.85 -1.82
N ALA A 319 0.41 -20.68 -2.39
CA ALA A 319 1.27 -19.51 -2.31
C ALA A 319 1.44 -19.01 -0.86
N HIS A 320 0.36 -19.03 -0.07
CA HIS A 320 0.43 -18.76 1.37
C HIS A 320 1.30 -19.76 2.11
N LEU A 321 1.08 -21.06 1.86
CA LEU A 321 1.85 -22.13 2.51
C LEU A 321 3.34 -21.98 2.21
N LEU A 322 3.71 -21.84 0.94
CA LEU A 322 5.11 -21.68 0.53
C LEU A 322 5.70 -20.37 1.05
N SER A 323 4.95 -19.27 1.01
CA SER A 323 5.39 -18.01 1.60
C SER A 323 5.66 -18.13 3.11
N GLY A 324 4.88 -18.95 3.82
CA GLY A 324 5.06 -19.22 5.25
C GLY A 324 6.31 -20.01 5.58
N TYR A 325 6.95 -20.66 4.60
CA TYR A 325 8.24 -21.33 4.76
C TYR A 325 9.40 -20.51 4.20
N ILE A 326 9.23 -19.92 3.02
CA ILE A 326 10.29 -19.16 2.33
C ILE A 326 10.64 -17.90 3.10
N ALA A 327 9.64 -17.15 3.57
CA ALA A 327 9.90 -15.86 4.20
C ALA A 327 10.65 -16.01 5.55
N PRO A 328 10.24 -16.89 6.48
CA PRO A 328 11.01 -17.14 7.69
C PRO A 328 12.40 -17.75 7.40
N GLY A 329 12.52 -18.65 6.43
CA GLY A 329 13.84 -19.19 6.05
C GLY A 329 14.81 -18.12 5.52
N ILE A 330 14.28 -17.09 4.84
CA ILE A 330 15.08 -15.93 4.44
C ILE A 330 15.40 -15.05 5.65
N GLU A 331 14.45 -14.80 6.56
CA GLU A 331 14.71 -14.05 7.80
C GLU A 331 15.82 -14.71 8.64
N GLU A 332 15.76 -16.02 8.84
CA GLU A 332 16.81 -16.79 9.54
C GLU A 332 18.17 -16.68 8.84
N TRP A 333 18.19 -16.78 7.51
CA TRP A 333 19.42 -16.58 6.74
C TRP A 333 19.97 -15.16 6.90
N LEU A 334 19.12 -14.13 6.82
CA LEU A 334 19.51 -12.73 7.02
C LEU A 334 20.07 -12.49 8.42
N GLU A 335 19.46 -13.08 9.45
CA GLU A 335 19.99 -13.04 10.82
C GLU A 335 21.36 -13.70 10.92
N SER A 336 21.56 -14.85 10.26
CA SER A 336 22.83 -15.58 10.27
C SER A 336 23.99 -14.79 9.64
N ILE A 337 23.72 -13.98 8.62
CA ILE A 337 24.72 -13.14 7.95
C ILE A 337 24.83 -11.75 8.56
N LYS A 338 23.95 -11.37 9.50
CA LYS A 338 23.91 -10.02 10.06
C LYS A 338 25.22 -9.64 10.77
N SER A 339 25.89 -10.60 11.41
CA SER A 339 27.17 -10.40 12.10
C SER A 339 28.36 -10.29 11.13
N SER A 340 28.34 -11.05 10.03
CA SER A 340 29.45 -11.16 9.07
C SER A 340 29.33 -10.19 7.89
N SER A 341 28.11 -9.80 7.52
CA SER A 341 27.77 -8.94 6.38
C SER A 341 26.53 -8.09 6.69
N PRO A 342 26.61 -7.17 7.67
CA PRO A 342 25.47 -6.37 8.12
C PRO A 342 24.82 -5.56 7.00
N ASN A 343 25.62 -4.99 6.09
CA ASN A 343 25.10 -4.23 4.95
C ASN A 343 24.28 -5.12 4.01
N ALA A 344 24.73 -6.35 3.72
CA ALA A 344 23.98 -7.28 2.89
C ALA A 344 22.66 -7.68 3.58
N ALA A 345 22.71 -8.01 4.87
CA ALA A 345 21.51 -8.36 5.65
C ALA A 345 20.44 -7.26 5.55
N ILE A 346 20.81 -6.00 5.77
CA ILE A 346 19.92 -4.85 5.67
C ILE A 346 19.31 -4.72 4.27
N LEU A 347 20.15 -4.81 3.23
CA LEU A 347 19.74 -4.61 1.85
C LEU A 347 18.72 -5.67 1.38
N PHE A 348 18.79 -6.86 1.95
CA PHE A 348 17.89 -7.97 1.62
C PHE A 348 16.71 -8.14 2.59
N THR A 349 16.57 -7.31 3.64
CA THR A 349 15.46 -7.40 4.62
C THR A 349 14.08 -7.48 3.97
N SER A 350 13.84 -6.76 2.87
CA SER A 350 12.54 -6.75 2.17
C SER A 350 12.14 -8.12 1.59
N PHE A 351 13.11 -9.02 1.35
CA PHE A 351 12.86 -10.39 0.91
C PHE A 351 12.38 -11.32 2.02
N GLY A 352 12.51 -10.92 3.29
CA GLY A 352 11.88 -11.59 4.43
C GLY A 352 10.36 -11.39 4.49
N SER A 353 9.78 -10.54 3.61
CA SER A 353 8.34 -10.30 3.63
C SER A 353 7.53 -11.46 3.05
N GLY A 354 6.64 -12.04 3.86
CA GLY A 354 5.66 -13.01 3.35
C GLY A 354 4.71 -12.43 2.29
N PHE A 355 4.40 -11.12 2.34
CA PHE A 355 3.57 -10.52 1.30
C PHE A 355 4.27 -10.53 -0.07
N PHE A 356 5.57 -10.27 -0.09
CA PHE A 356 6.37 -10.27 -1.30
C PHE A 356 6.29 -11.64 -1.99
N TRP A 357 6.57 -12.71 -1.24
CA TRP A 357 6.53 -14.08 -1.77
C TRP A 357 5.13 -14.51 -2.17
N LEU A 358 4.09 -14.12 -1.43
CA LEU A 358 2.71 -14.36 -1.83
C LEU A 358 2.40 -13.79 -3.22
N VAL A 359 2.79 -12.53 -3.49
CA VAL A 359 2.59 -11.88 -4.80
C VAL A 359 3.44 -12.53 -5.89
N VAL A 360 4.72 -12.79 -5.62
CA VAL A 360 5.66 -13.41 -6.57
C VAL A 360 5.16 -14.81 -6.97
N LEU A 361 4.84 -15.66 -6.01
CA LEU A 361 4.37 -17.03 -6.26
C LEU A 361 3.04 -17.04 -7.01
N SER A 362 2.09 -16.19 -6.61
CA SER A 362 0.79 -16.08 -7.31
C SER A 362 0.96 -15.69 -8.77
N THR A 363 1.88 -14.77 -9.05
CA THR A 363 2.21 -14.35 -10.42
C THR A 363 2.89 -15.48 -11.20
N ILE A 364 3.86 -16.17 -10.59
CA ILE A 364 4.52 -17.33 -11.18
C ILE A 364 3.50 -18.41 -11.52
N PHE A 365 2.58 -18.74 -10.61
CA PHE A 365 1.54 -19.73 -10.85
C PHE A 365 0.61 -19.31 -11.98
N GLY A 366 0.15 -18.06 -12.01
CA GLY A 366 -0.65 -17.54 -13.12
C GLY A 366 0.07 -17.63 -14.47
N VAL A 367 1.36 -17.28 -14.51
CA VAL A 367 2.19 -17.37 -15.71
C VAL A 367 2.39 -18.83 -16.14
N ILE A 368 2.70 -19.75 -15.21
CA ILE A 368 2.81 -21.18 -15.53
C ILE A 368 1.50 -21.70 -16.10
N LEU A 369 0.37 -21.38 -15.46
CA LEU A 369 -0.96 -21.78 -15.95
C LEU A 369 -1.29 -21.21 -17.33
N SER A 370 -0.79 -20.02 -17.67
CA SER A 370 -1.01 -19.38 -18.97
C SER A 370 -0.46 -20.21 -20.15
N PHE A 371 0.50 -21.10 -19.90
CA PHE A 371 1.04 -22.04 -20.88
C PHE A 371 0.28 -23.37 -20.98
N THR A 372 -0.74 -23.56 -20.14
CA THR A 372 -1.53 -24.79 -20.08
C THR A 372 -2.94 -24.57 -20.63
N LYS A 373 -3.75 -25.63 -20.67
CA LYS A 373 -5.18 -25.55 -21.02
C LYS A 373 -5.98 -24.64 -20.07
N ALA A 374 -5.45 -24.30 -18.89
CA ALA A 374 -6.10 -23.38 -17.95
C ALA A 374 -6.27 -21.96 -18.53
N ARG A 375 -5.44 -21.55 -19.50
CA ARG A 375 -5.63 -20.29 -20.25
C ARG A 375 -7.02 -20.18 -20.91
N ASN A 376 -7.68 -21.29 -21.22
CA ASN A 376 -9.04 -21.29 -21.77
C ASN A 376 -10.12 -20.83 -20.76
N PHE A 377 -9.79 -20.71 -19.47
CA PHE A 377 -10.69 -20.07 -18.50
C PHE A 377 -10.94 -18.59 -18.81
N GLU A 378 -10.08 -17.96 -19.60
CA GLU A 378 -10.35 -16.62 -20.10
C GLU A 378 -11.68 -16.55 -20.87
N GLY A 379 -12.01 -17.63 -21.60
CA GLY A 379 -13.25 -17.76 -22.35
C GLY A 379 -14.53 -17.70 -21.51
N ILE A 380 -14.47 -18.15 -20.25
CA ILE A 380 -15.61 -18.07 -19.32
C ILE A 380 -15.56 -16.82 -18.43
N GLY A 381 -14.57 -15.93 -18.62
CA GLY A 381 -14.46 -14.65 -17.91
C GLY A 381 -13.45 -14.60 -16.77
N ALA A 382 -12.34 -15.36 -16.82
CA ALA A 382 -11.28 -15.29 -15.81
C ALA A 382 -10.83 -13.84 -15.51
N SER A 383 -10.50 -13.05 -16.55
CA SER A 383 -10.13 -11.64 -16.36
C SER A 383 -11.25 -10.76 -15.81
N LYS A 384 -12.53 -11.09 -16.03
CA LYS A 384 -13.67 -10.35 -15.45
C LYS A 384 -13.75 -10.58 -13.95
N VAL A 385 -13.60 -11.83 -13.50
CA VAL A 385 -13.55 -12.19 -12.07
C VAL A 385 -12.30 -11.59 -11.41
N GLY A 386 -11.14 -11.71 -12.05
CA GLY A 386 -9.90 -11.12 -11.55
C GLY A 386 -10.00 -9.60 -11.44
N SER A 387 -10.63 -8.94 -12.41
CA SER A 387 -10.93 -7.50 -12.33
C SER A 387 -11.84 -7.19 -11.15
N LEU A 388 -12.95 -7.92 -10.95
CA LEU A 388 -13.83 -7.69 -9.80
C LEU A 388 -13.08 -7.77 -8.46
N PHE A 389 -12.18 -8.74 -8.31
CA PHE A 389 -11.30 -8.84 -7.14
C PHE A 389 -10.39 -7.61 -6.98
N LEU A 390 -9.83 -7.09 -8.08
CA LEU A 390 -9.09 -5.83 -8.04
C LEU A 390 -10.00 -4.65 -7.65
N TYR A 391 -11.23 -4.55 -8.15
CA TYR A 391 -12.15 -3.46 -7.77
C TYR A 391 -12.50 -3.50 -6.27
N ILE A 392 -12.65 -4.68 -5.68
CA ILE A 392 -12.83 -4.84 -4.22
C ILE A 392 -11.57 -4.38 -3.48
N LEU A 393 -10.38 -4.74 -3.98
CA LEU A 393 -9.12 -4.23 -3.45
C LEU A 393 -9.07 -2.70 -3.51
N VAL A 394 -9.39 -2.09 -4.65
CA VAL A 394 -9.42 -0.63 -4.80
C VAL A 394 -10.36 0.02 -3.78
N ALA A 395 -11.56 -0.53 -3.60
CA ALA A 395 -12.51 -0.01 -2.64
C ALA A 395 -11.98 -0.09 -1.20
N THR A 396 -11.33 -1.19 -0.83
CA THR A 396 -10.72 -1.36 0.51
C THR A 396 -9.42 -0.58 0.70
N ILE A 397 -8.66 -0.25 -0.35
CA ILE A 397 -7.57 0.73 -0.28
C ILE A 397 -8.18 2.13 -0.05
N GLY A 398 -9.29 2.45 -0.71
CA GLY A 398 -10.01 3.71 -0.51
C GLY A 398 -10.40 3.95 0.95
N THR A 399 -10.83 2.91 1.68
CA THR A 399 -11.17 3.04 3.11
C THR A 399 -9.96 3.38 3.99
N LYS A 400 -8.73 3.17 3.54
CA LYS A 400 -7.51 3.54 4.29
C LYS A 400 -7.28 5.05 4.31
N MET A 401 -7.89 5.81 3.40
CA MET A 401 -7.76 7.27 3.39
C MET A 401 -8.76 7.91 4.37
N ASN A 402 -8.25 8.72 5.31
CA ASN A 402 -9.06 9.51 6.25
C ASN A 402 -8.77 11.01 6.11
N ILE A 403 -9.52 11.67 5.24
CA ILE A 403 -9.36 13.10 4.95
C ILE A 403 -9.76 13.94 6.18
N ALA A 404 -10.75 13.48 6.95
CA ALA A 404 -11.21 14.24 8.11
C ALA A 404 -10.18 14.22 9.26
N GLU A 405 -9.48 13.11 9.47
CA GLU A 405 -8.35 13.01 10.41
C GLU A 405 -7.19 13.92 9.95
N MET A 406 -6.85 13.89 8.67
CA MET A 406 -5.86 14.81 8.07
C MET A 406 -6.17 16.29 8.33
N ILE A 407 -7.43 16.71 8.15
CA ILE A 407 -7.84 18.12 8.36
C ILE A 407 -7.81 18.49 9.84
N ARG A 408 -8.23 17.58 10.73
CA ARG A 408 -8.26 17.86 12.18
C ARG A 408 -6.88 17.98 12.78
N GLU A 409 -5.95 17.14 12.36
CA GLU A 409 -4.57 17.13 12.86
C GLU A 409 -3.66 18.06 12.05
N TRP A 410 -4.23 18.93 11.21
CA TRP A 410 -3.49 19.79 10.30
C TRP A 410 -2.35 20.55 10.99
N ASN A 411 -2.57 21.12 12.18
CA ASN A 411 -1.54 21.89 12.88
C ASN A 411 -0.32 21.04 13.30
N ASP A 412 -0.53 19.77 13.64
CA ASP A 412 0.55 18.87 14.08
C ASP A 412 1.28 18.19 12.90
N PHE A 413 0.68 18.24 11.71
CA PHE A 413 1.15 17.55 10.51
C PHE A 413 1.41 18.48 9.33
N VAL A 414 1.15 19.79 9.42
CA VAL A 414 1.20 20.72 8.28
C VAL A 414 2.54 20.63 7.56
N TYR A 415 3.65 20.63 8.31
CA TYR A 415 4.98 20.51 7.73
C TYR A 415 5.29 19.11 7.20
N LEU A 416 4.76 18.06 7.84
CA LEU A 416 4.93 16.68 7.37
C LEU A 416 4.17 16.42 6.06
N PHE A 417 2.94 16.90 5.96
CA PHE A 417 2.16 16.87 4.72
C PHE A 417 2.76 17.79 3.66
N ALA A 418 3.28 18.97 4.02
CA ALA A 418 4.00 19.82 3.09
C ALA A 418 5.22 19.10 2.50
N ILE A 419 6.05 18.47 3.34
CA ILE A 419 7.19 17.65 2.89
C ILE A 419 6.68 16.55 1.95
N GLY A 420 5.70 15.76 2.36
CA GLY A 420 5.19 14.64 1.56
C GLY A 420 4.61 15.08 0.21
N LEU A 421 3.79 16.14 0.19
CA LEU A 421 3.17 16.66 -1.04
C LEU A 421 4.20 17.28 -1.98
N ILE A 422 5.15 18.07 -1.46
CA ILE A 422 6.24 18.65 -2.25
C ILE A 422 7.14 17.54 -2.81
N TRP A 423 7.43 16.52 -2.00
CA TRP A 423 8.24 15.37 -2.42
C TRP A 423 7.60 14.62 -3.59
N ILE A 424 6.32 14.24 -3.47
CA ILE A 424 5.60 13.60 -4.57
C ILE A 424 5.45 14.52 -5.78
N LEU A 425 5.30 15.84 -5.58
CA LEU A 425 5.25 16.79 -6.68
C LEU A 425 6.57 16.83 -7.45
N ILE A 426 7.71 16.91 -6.76
CA ILE A 426 9.05 16.89 -7.38
C ILE A 426 9.25 15.58 -8.14
N HIS A 427 8.89 14.46 -7.53
CA HIS A 427 8.91 13.13 -8.16
C HIS A 427 8.08 13.10 -9.44
N ALA A 428 6.83 13.58 -9.39
CA ALA A 428 5.95 13.62 -10.54
C ALA A 428 6.50 14.53 -11.66
N LEU A 429 7.01 15.71 -11.32
CA LEU A 429 7.63 16.63 -12.27
C LEU A 429 8.86 16.02 -12.92
N PHE A 430 9.74 15.38 -12.13
CA PHE A 430 10.91 14.67 -12.63
C PHE A 430 10.51 13.58 -13.64
N LEU A 431 9.50 12.77 -13.30
CA LEU A 431 8.99 11.75 -14.20
C LEU A 431 8.41 12.33 -15.50
N PHE A 432 7.68 13.44 -15.43
CA PHE A 432 7.13 14.10 -16.61
C PHE A 432 8.24 14.62 -17.53
N VAL A 433 9.32 15.16 -16.97
CA VAL A 433 10.50 15.59 -17.72
C VAL A 433 11.16 14.40 -18.41
N VAL A 434 11.45 13.32 -17.67
CA VAL A 434 12.08 12.12 -18.25
C VAL A 434 11.19 11.51 -19.34
N ALA A 435 9.89 11.38 -19.09
CA ALA A 435 8.93 10.84 -20.06
C ALA A 435 8.88 11.67 -21.34
N LYS A 436 8.97 12.99 -21.22
CA LYS A 436 9.04 13.91 -22.36
C LYS A 436 10.33 13.74 -23.17
N ILE A 437 11.47 13.54 -22.49
CA ILE A 437 12.78 13.34 -23.14
C ILE A 437 12.78 12.03 -23.94
N ILE A 438 12.35 10.93 -23.32
CA ILE A 438 12.39 9.59 -23.94
C ILE A 438 11.13 9.27 -24.77
N LYS A 439 10.18 10.22 -24.84
CA LYS A 439 8.87 10.06 -25.49
C LYS A 439 8.16 8.79 -24.99
N ALA A 440 8.07 8.64 -23.67
CA ALA A 440 7.38 7.50 -23.04
C ALA A 440 5.88 7.76 -22.96
N PRO A 441 5.03 6.77 -23.30
CA PRO A 441 3.61 6.80 -23.00
C PRO A 441 3.34 7.03 -21.51
N PHE A 442 2.25 7.74 -21.21
CA PHE A 442 1.81 8.00 -19.84
C PHE A 442 1.57 6.71 -19.05
N PHE A 443 1.20 5.61 -19.73
CA PHE A 443 1.15 4.27 -19.13
C PHE A 443 2.42 3.93 -18.34
N TYR A 444 3.62 4.13 -18.91
CA TYR A 444 4.87 3.81 -18.21
C TYR A 444 5.16 4.77 -17.05
N VAL A 445 4.75 6.03 -17.18
CA VAL A 445 4.83 7.02 -16.08
C VAL A 445 3.98 6.54 -14.92
N ALA A 446 2.69 6.26 -15.17
CA ALA A 446 1.74 5.89 -14.14
C ALA A 446 2.10 4.57 -13.46
N VAL A 447 2.39 3.52 -14.24
CA VAL A 447 2.70 2.20 -13.68
C VAL A 447 4.08 2.16 -13.03
N GLY A 448 5.10 2.75 -13.66
CA GLY A 448 6.46 2.81 -13.08
C GLY A 448 6.50 3.63 -11.79
N SER A 449 5.76 4.75 -11.76
CA SER A 449 5.60 5.56 -10.55
C SER A 449 4.85 4.82 -9.46
N GLN A 450 3.75 4.13 -9.78
CA GLN A 450 2.94 3.45 -8.77
C GLN A 450 3.62 2.19 -8.24
N ALA A 451 4.43 1.51 -9.05
CA ALA A 451 5.29 0.41 -8.60
C ALA A 451 6.29 0.84 -7.52
N ASN A 452 6.70 2.11 -7.53
CA ASN A 452 7.48 2.73 -6.47
C ASN A 452 6.55 3.14 -5.32
N VAL A 453 5.70 4.16 -5.54
CA VAL A 453 4.96 4.86 -4.47
C VAL A 453 3.92 3.97 -3.76
N GLY A 454 3.30 3.06 -4.49
CA GLY A 454 2.16 2.27 -4.00
C GLY A 454 2.38 0.75 -3.97
N GLY A 455 3.57 0.28 -4.39
CA GLY A 455 4.00 -1.11 -4.30
C GLY A 455 3.10 -2.15 -4.97
N ALA A 456 3.22 -3.40 -4.49
CA ALA A 456 2.64 -4.59 -5.11
C ALA A 456 1.10 -4.64 -5.11
N ALA A 457 0.44 -3.93 -4.19
CA ALA A 457 -1.01 -3.91 -4.11
C ALA A 457 -1.66 -2.95 -5.12
N SER A 458 -1.06 -1.80 -5.38
CA SER A 458 -1.70 -0.73 -6.17
C SER A 458 -1.11 -0.50 -7.56
N ALA A 459 0.13 -0.92 -7.83
CA ALA A 459 0.67 -0.86 -9.19
C ALA A 459 -0.13 -1.67 -10.23
N PRO A 460 -0.59 -2.90 -9.92
CA PRO A 460 -1.45 -3.66 -10.83
C PRO A 460 -2.79 -2.97 -11.05
N VAL A 461 -3.34 -2.29 -10.04
CA VAL A 461 -4.58 -1.51 -10.14
C VAL A 461 -4.42 -0.38 -11.15
N VAL A 462 -3.36 0.43 -11.03
CA VAL A 462 -3.11 1.54 -11.97
C VAL A 462 -2.87 1.02 -13.38
N ALA A 463 -2.18 -0.12 -13.54
CA ALA A 463 -2.01 -0.75 -14.84
C ALA A 463 -3.35 -1.25 -15.44
N SER A 464 -4.19 -1.90 -14.61
CA SER A 464 -5.53 -2.37 -15.00
C SER A 464 -6.48 -1.25 -15.40
N ALA A 465 -6.27 -0.03 -14.89
CA ALA A 465 -7.03 1.16 -15.30
C ALA A 465 -6.86 1.49 -16.80
N PHE A 466 -5.73 1.12 -17.41
CA PHE A 466 -5.52 1.23 -18.87
C PHE A 466 -6.11 0.03 -19.62
N SER A 467 -5.87 -1.18 -19.09
CA SER A 467 -6.49 -2.43 -19.54
C SER A 467 -6.18 -3.54 -18.53
N PRO A 468 -7.12 -4.44 -18.20
CA PRO A 468 -6.85 -5.61 -17.35
C PRO A 468 -5.66 -6.44 -17.80
N ALA A 469 -5.40 -6.51 -19.12
CA ALA A 469 -4.27 -7.22 -19.70
C ALA A 469 -2.89 -6.65 -19.32
N LEU A 470 -2.84 -5.42 -18.81
CA LEU A 470 -1.61 -4.74 -18.41
C LEU A 470 -1.29 -4.92 -16.91
N ALA A 471 -2.21 -5.48 -16.11
CA ALA A 471 -1.99 -5.73 -14.68
C ALA A 471 -0.67 -6.47 -14.37
N PRO A 472 -0.29 -7.53 -15.13
CA PRO A 472 0.96 -8.25 -14.88
C PRO A 472 2.21 -7.36 -15.00
N VAL A 473 2.18 -6.33 -15.86
CA VAL A 473 3.28 -5.37 -15.99
C VAL A 473 3.47 -4.58 -14.69
N GLY A 474 2.37 -4.14 -14.08
CA GLY A 474 2.40 -3.46 -12.78
C GLY A 474 2.96 -4.33 -11.67
N VAL A 475 2.62 -5.62 -11.65
CA VAL A 475 3.19 -6.56 -10.67
C VAL A 475 4.69 -6.73 -10.85
N LEU A 476 5.15 -6.97 -12.09
CA LEU A 476 6.57 -7.18 -12.37
C LEU A 476 7.43 -5.98 -11.95
N LEU A 477 6.94 -4.76 -12.23
CA LEU A 477 7.63 -3.54 -11.79
C LEU A 477 7.57 -3.36 -10.27
N ALA A 478 6.47 -3.73 -9.61
CA ALA A 478 6.40 -3.67 -8.16
C ALA A 478 7.34 -4.67 -7.48
N VAL A 479 7.48 -5.89 -8.02
CA VAL A 479 8.48 -6.87 -7.54
C VAL A 479 9.89 -6.33 -7.68
N LEU A 480 10.20 -5.62 -8.78
CA LEU A 480 11.47 -4.92 -8.93
C LEU A 480 11.64 -3.82 -7.87
N GLY A 481 10.59 -3.07 -7.55
CA GLY A 481 10.52 -2.13 -6.42
C GLY A 481 10.93 -2.74 -5.09
N TYR A 482 10.44 -3.94 -4.78
CA TYR A 482 10.84 -4.64 -3.56
C TYR A 482 12.34 -4.93 -3.50
N ALA A 483 12.95 -5.28 -4.63
CA ALA A 483 14.36 -5.63 -4.71
C ALA A 483 15.31 -4.42 -4.60
N VAL A 484 14.94 -3.28 -5.19
CA VAL A 484 15.80 -2.08 -5.23
C VAL A 484 15.43 -1.04 -4.16
N GLY A 485 14.28 -1.22 -3.49
CA GLY A 485 13.67 -0.25 -2.59
C GLY A 485 14.57 0.16 -1.43
N THR A 486 15.08 -0.79 -0.66
CA THR A 486 15.96 -0.50 0.48
C THR A 486 17.22 0.26 0.06
N PHE A 487 17.83 -0.10 -1.06
CA PHE A 487 19.01 0.61 -1.58
C PHE A 487 18.71 2.07 -1.87
N GLY A 488 17.63 2.34 -2.62
CA GLY A 488 17.22 3.69 -2.95
C GLY A 488 16.82 4.49 -1.72
N ALA A 489 16.10 3.86 -0.78
CA ALA A 489 15.65 4.52 0.43
C ALA A 489 16.82 4.88 1.36
N ILE A 490 17.84 4.03 1.47
CA ILE A 490 19.09 4.36 2.19
C ILE A 490 19.78 5.56 1.55
N LEU A 491 19.91 5.59 0.22
CA LEU A 491 20.52 6.72 -0.47
C LEU A 491 19.74 8.02 -0.23
N CYS A 492 18.41 7.98 -0.36
CA CYS A 492 17.53 9.10 -0.03
C CYS A 492 17.74 9.57 1.41
N THR A 493 17.88 8.62 2.35
CA THR A 493 18.04 8.90 3.77
C THR A 493 19.37 9.58 4.06
N ILE A 494 20.47 9.11 3.47
CA ILE A 494 21.79 9.75 3.60
C ILE A 494 21.74 11.20 3.12
N LEU A 495 21.05 11.47 2.01
CA LEU A 495 20.89 12.82 1.48
C LEU A 495 20.00 13.71 2.35
N MET A 496 18.96 13.16 2.99
CA MET A 496 18.16 13.92 3.96
C MET A 496 18.94 14.17 5.26
N GLN A 497 19.73 13.20 5.69
CA GLN A 497 20.56 13.31 6.90
C GLN A 497 21.66 14.36 6.73
N SER A 498 22.26 14.50 5.55
CA SER A 498 23.34 15.47 5.31
C SER A 498 22.90 16.94 5.42
N ILE A 499 21.60 17.21 5.30
CA ILE A 499 21.02 18.55 5.48
C ILE A 499 20.34 18.73 6.84
N SER A 500 20.27 17.66 7.66
CA SER A 500 19.68 17.69 9.01
C SER A 500 20.77 17.96 10.06
N VAL A 501 20.40 18.59 11.18
CA VAL A 501 21.32 19.00 12.26
C VAL A 501 21.08 18.19 13.53
#